data_AF-A0AB73KJG4-F1
#
_entry.id   AF-A0AB73KJG4-F1
#
_cell.length_a   1.000
_cell.length_b   1.000
_cell.length_c   1.000
_cell.angle_alpha   90.00
_cell.angle_beta   90.00
_cell.angle_gamma   90.00
#
_symmetry.space_group_name_H-M   'P 1'
#
loop_
_entity.id
_entity.type
_entity.pdbx_description
1 polymer ?
#
loop_
_entity_poly.entity_id
_entity_poly.type
_entity_poly.pdbx_seq_one_letter_code
_entity_poly.pdbx_strand_id
1 'polypeptide(L)'
;MSTAIYTRLLVEHRYGRPLEELQRNGAHGGPGDPVLPIVLRRLDGLAATSGRTRAARRHLDTAWQQCRTGEHTLDDRVVLFATEVAELERQEQSEAEVLWDLLDVRLLLEWPARPAPARGAPTELGVEELMPAARHVSAGLSRLNRDALRQGLRDRGIHVSNHRLGMVLQHLRAERAPR
;
A
#
# COMPACT_ATOMS: atom_id res chain seq x y z
N MET A 1 9.22 -5.95 21.73
CA MET A 1 8.38 -6.20 20.54
C MET A 1 9.25 -6.94 19.53
N SER A 2 8.87 -8.13 19.04
CA SER A 2 9.75 -8.90 18.13
C SER A 2 9.58 -8.47 16.67
N THR A 3 10.60 -8.70 15.85
CA THR A 3 10.60 -8.41 14.41
C THR A 3 9.41 -9.09 13.72
N ALA A 4 9.10 -10.35 14.07
CA ALA A 4 7.92 -11.05 13.56
C ALA A 4 6.59 -10.33 13.85
N ILE A 5 6.41 -9.76 15.05
CA ILE A 5 5.17 -9.02 15.39
C ILE A 5 5.08 -7.74 14.57
N TYR A 6 6.19 -7.00 14.44
CA TYR A 6 6.22 -5.79 13.62
C TYR A 6 5.91 -6.10 12.16
N THR A 7 6.55 -7.13 11.59
CA THR A 7 6.32 -7.53 10.20
C THR A 7 4.89 -8.01 9.96
N ARG A 8 4.28 -8.71 10.93
CA ARG A 8 2.85 -9.05 10.87
C ARG A 8 1.98 -7.79 10.77
N LEU A 9 2.17 -6.83 11.66
CA LEU A 9 1.40 -5.57 11.66
C LEU A 9 1.58 -4.80 10.35
N LEU A 10 2.80 -4.80 9.79
CA LEU A 10 3.07 -4.20 8.51
C LEU A 10 2.28 -4.87 7.39
N VAL A 11 2.22 -6.21 7.34
CA VAL A 11 1.41 -6.94 6.37
C VAL A 11 -0.08 -6.58 6.52
N GLU A 12 -0.62 -6.65 7.74
CA GLU A 12 -2.02 -6.31 8.00
C GLU A 12 -2.34 -4.88 7.54
N HIS A 13 -1.45 -3.93 7.83
CA HIS A 13 -1.57 -2.54 7.37
C HIS A 13 -1.52 -2.42 5.84
N ARG A 14 -0.60 -3.11 5.15
CA ARG A 14 -0.45 -3.07 3.68
C ARG A 14 -1.58 -3.74 2.93
N TYR A 15 -2.28 -4.67 3.55
CA TYR A 15 -3.44 -5.35 2.98
C TYR A 15 -4.77 -4.76 3.46
N GLY A 16 -4.75 -3.86 4.46
CA GLY A 16 -5.93 -3.21 5.03
C GLY A 16 -6.90 -4.17 5.72
N ARG A 17 -6.44 -5.37 6.10
CA ARG A 17 -7.25 -6.44 6.69
C ARG A 17 -6.42 -7.25 7.68
N PRO A 18 -7.06 -7.84 8.71
CA PRO A 18 -6.36 -8.68 9.68
C PRO A 18 -5.82 -9.97 9.02
N LEU A 19 -4.72 -10.50 9.57
CA LEU A 19 -4.02 -11.66 9.00
C LEU A 19 -4.93 -12.89 8.88
N GLU A 20 -5.83 -13.07 9.84
CA GLU A 20 -6.79 -14.18 9.87
C GLU A 20 -7.76 -14.14 8.68
N GLU A 21 -8.11 -12.95 8.18
CA GLU A 21 -8.92 -12.80 6.97
C GLU A 21 -8.09 -13.06 5.71
N LEU A 22 -6.83 -12.63 5.71
CA LEU A 22 -5.91 -12.87 4.60
C LEU A 22 -5.63 -14.37 4.41
N GLN A 23 -5.45 -15.10 5.50
CA GLN A 23 -5.26 -16.55 5.47
C GLN A 23 -6.51 -17.29 4.95
N ARG A 24 -7.71 -16.90 5.43
CA ARG A 24 -8.98 -17.46 4.95
C ARG A 24 -9.21 -17.24 3.46
N ASN A 25 -8.92 -16.02 2.96
CA ASN A 25 -9.17 -15.65 1.57
C ASN A 25 -8.05 -16.10 0.62
N GLY A 26 -6.80 -16.14 1.09
CA GLY A 26 -5.64 -16.62 0.34
C GLY A 26 -5.71 -18.12 0.06
N ALA A 27 -6.34 -18.91 0.94
CA ALA A 27 -6.59 -20.33 0.73
C ALA A 27 -7.57 -20.63 -0.42
N HIS A 28 -8.40 -19.64 -0.81
CA HIS A 28 -9.45 -19.81 -1.83
C HIS A 28 -9.06 -19.32 -3.23
N GLY A 29 -7.77 -19.04 -3.48
CA GLY A 29 -7.26 -18.84 -4.85
C GLY A 29 -8.00 -17.79 -5.67
N GLY A 30 -8.46 -16.71 -5.03
CA GLY A 30 -9.10 -15.60 -5.73
C GLY A 30 -8.11 -14.92 -6.70
N PRO A 31 -8.54 -14.51 -7.91
CA PRO A 31 -7.66 -14.11 -9.02
C PRO A 31 -6.92 -12.76 -8.87
N GLY A 32 -6.78 -12.21 -7.65
CA GLY A 32 -6.42 -10.79 -7.45
C GLY A 32 -4.95 -10.49 -7.11
N ASP A 33 -4.25 -11.34 -6.35
CA ASP A 33 -2.88 -11.04 -5.87
C ASP A 33 -1.99 -12.29 -5.85
N PRO A 34 -1.02 -12.42 -6.78
CA PRO A 34 -0.09 -13.55 -6.81
C PRO A 34 0.97 -13.50 -5.69
N VAL A 35 1.15 -12.35 -5.03
CA VAL A 35 2.16 -12.13 -4.00
C VAL A 35 1.66 -12.56 -2.62
N LEU A 36 0.37 -12.40 -2.34
CA LEU A 36 -0.22 -12.72 -1.03
C LEU A 36 0.10 -14.14 -0.52
N PRO A 37 -0.03 -15.23 -1.31
CA PRO A 37 0.32 -16.57 -0.82
C PRO A 37 1.80 -16.71 -0.45
N ILE A 38 2.69 -15.99 -1.14
CA ILE A 38 4.13 -15.99 -0.86
C ILE A 38 4.40 -15.25 0.45
N VAL A 39 3.77 -14.08 0.64
CA VAL A 39 3.86 -13.28 1.87
C VAL A 39 3.39 -14.09 3.08
N LEU A 40 2.23 -14.77 2.99
CA LEU A 40 1.69 -15.56 4.10
C LEU A 40 2.64 -16.70 4.50
N ARG A 41 3.16 -17.46 3.52
CA ARG A 41 4.12 -18.53 3.78
C ARG A 41 5.42 -17.99 4.41
N ARG A 42 5.90 -16.82 3.98
CA ARG A 42 7.10 -16.20 4.55
C ARG A 42 6.87 -15.66 5.96
N LEU A 43 5.68 -15.13 6.25
CA LEU A 43 5.27 -14.74 7.61
C LEU A 43 5.24 -15.94 8.55
N ASP A 44 4.71 -17.08 8.12
CA ASP A 44 4.70 -18.31 8.93
C ASP A 44 6.13 -18.78 9.24
N GLY A 45 7.03 -18.73 8.23
CA GLY A 45 8.45 -19.00 8.41
C GLY A 45 9.10 -18.07 9.43
N LEU A 46 8.86 -16.76 9.30
CA LEU A 46 9.37 -15.75 10.24
C LEU A 46 8.85 -15.95 11.66
N ALA A 47 7.57 -16.33 11.81
CA ALA A 47 6.98 -16.65 13.12
C ALA A 47 7.65 -17.88 13.75
N ALA A 48 7.95 -18.91 12.95
CA ALA A 48 8.67 -20.09 13.40
C ALA A 48 10.12 -19.76 13.81
N THR A 49 10.84 -18.96 13.02
CA THR A 49 12.19 -18.47 13.36
C THR A 49 12.16 -17.67 14.66
N SER A 50 11.25 -16.70 14.80
CA SER A 50 11.08 -15.93 16.04
C SER A 50 10.74 -16.80 17.26
N GLY A 51 10.00 -17.90 17.05
CA GLY A 51 9.75 -18.91 18.07
C GLY A 51 11.03 -19.63 18.52
N ARG A 52 11.87 -20.03 17.56
CA ARG A 52 13.19 -20.63 17.81
C ARG A 52 14.14 -19.66 18.52
N THR A 53 14.22 -18.40 18.07
CA THR A 53 15.02 -17.34 18.72
C THR A 53 14.63 -17.17 20.19
N ARG A 54 13.32 -17.13 20.49
CA ARG A 54 12.83 -17.05 21.88
C ARG A 54 13.17 -18.29 22.69
N ALA A 55 13.16 -19.48 22.11
CA ALA A 55 13.58 -20.70 22.78
C ALA A 55 15.09 -20.69 23.08
N ALA A 56 15.92 -20.36 22.09
CA ALA A 56 17.37 -20.26 22.23
C ALA A 56 17.78 -19.23 23.30
N ARG A 57 17.14 -18.06 23.34
CA ARG A 57 17.37 -17.06 24.40
C ARG A 57 17.06 -17.61 25.80
N ARG A 58 15.98 -18.40 25.95
CA ARG A 58 15.67 -19.05 27.24
C ARG A 58 16.71 -20.10 27.64
N HIS A 59 17.24 -20.85 26.67
CA HIS A 59 18.34 -21.80 26.93
C HIS A 59 19.62 -21.07 27.35
N LEU A 60 19.96 -19.96 26.68
CA LEU A 60 21.07 -19.09 27.05
C LEU A 60 20.91 -18.56 28.47
N ASP A 61 19.74 -18.01 28.80
CA ASP A 61 19.45 -17.49 30.15
C ASP A 61 19.60 -18.60 31.22
N THR A 62 19.12 -19.80 30.91
CA THR A 62 19.23 -20.96 31.81
C THR A 62 20.69 -21.38 32.01
N ALA A 63 21.45 -21.51 30.91
CA ALA A 63 22.87 -21.85 30.96
C ALA A 63 23.67 -20.78 31.74
N TRP A 64 23.36 -19.50 31.52
CA TRP A 64 23.98 -18.38 32.23
C TRP A 64 23.71 -18.43 33.74
N GLN A 65 22.47 -18.72 34.14
CA GLN A 65 22.11 -18.89 35.55
C GLN A 65 22.86 -20.06 36.20
N GLN A 66 23.01 -21.18 35.50
CA GLN A 66 23.74 -22.35 35.99
C GLN A 66 25.26 -22.10 36.10
N CYS A 67 25.87 -21.41 35.12
CA CYS A 67 27.26 -20.96 35.23
C CYS A 67 27.49 -20.12 36.49
N ARG A 68 26.57 -19.20 36.79
CA ARG A 68 26.65 -18.34 37.98
C ARG A 68 26.58 -19.10 39.30
N THR A 69 26.01 -20.31 39.31
CA THR A 69 25.96 -21.16 40.51
C THR A 69 27.21 -22.03 40.73
N GLY A 70 28.22 -21.93 39.85
CA GLY A 70 29.56 -22.49 40.08
C GLY A 70 29.96 -23.69 39.23
N GLU A 71 29.16 -24.10 38.24
CA GLU A 71 29.53 -25.16 37.29
C GLU A 71 30.31 -24.57 36.10
N HIS A 72 31.65 -24.57 36.19
CA HIS A 72 32.54 -24.00 35.17
C HIS A 72 32.60 -24.78 33.84
N THR A 73 32.09 -26.01 33.78
CA THR A 73 31.96 -26.81 32.54
C THR A 73 30.82 -26.34 31.62
N LEU A 74 30.06 -25.32 32.03
CA LEU A 74 28.93 -24.77 31.28
C LEU A 74 29.28 -23.56 30.41
N ASP A 75 30.51 -23.05 30.49
CA ASP A 75 30.95 -21.87 29.71
C ASP A 75 30.86 -22.15 28.19
N ASP A 76 31.20 -23.37 27.77
CA ASP A 76 31.04 -23.83 26.39
C ASP A 76 29.57 -23.85 25.94
N ARG A 77 28.63 -24.14 26.85
CA ARG A 77 27.19 -24.14 26.54
C ARG A 77 26.64 -22.72 26.41
N VAL A 78 27.14 -21.79 27.22
CA VAL A 78 26.81 -20.36 27.09
C VAL A 78 27.27 -19.83 25.74
N VAL A 79 28.51 -20.13 25.33
CA VAL A 79 29.03 -19.73 24.01
C VAL A 79 28.22 -20.35 22.87
N LEU A 80 27.86 -21.64 22.98
CA LEU A 80 27.02 -22.33 22.00
C LEU A 80 25.67 -21.62 21.83
N PHE A 81 24.93 -21.42 22.92
CA PHE A 81 23.60 -20.80 22.85
C PHE A 81 23.67 -19.31 22.45
N ALA A 82 24.71 -18.58 22.85
CA ALA A 82 24.91 -17.21 22.39
C ALA A 82 25.14 -17.13 20.87
N THR A 83 25.91 -18.08 20.33
CA THR A 83 26.12 -18.19 18.88
C THR A 83 24.82 -18.54 18.15
N GLU A 84 24.08 -19.53 18.65
CA GLU A 84 22.78 -19.93 18.10
C GLU A 84 21.77 -18.76 18.09
N VAL A 85 21.69 -18.00 19.19
CA VAL A 85 20.84 -16.80 19.28
C VAL A 85 21.27 -15.77 18.23
N ALA A 86 22.56 -15.48 18.10
CA ALA A 86 23.04 -14.49 17.13
C ALA A 86 22.75 -14.91 15.68
N GLU A 87 22.87 -16.20 15.35
CA GLU A 87 22.53 -16.73 14.03
C GLU A 87 21.03 -16.64 13.75
N LEU A 88 20.20 -17.04 14.70
CA LEU A 88 18.74 -16.97 14.58
C LEU A 88 18.23 -15.52 14.48
N GLU A 89 18.85 -14.58 15.19
CA GLU A 89 18.52 -13.16 15.07
C GLU A 89 18.86 -12.59 13.69
N ARG A 90 20.04 -12.94 13.15
CA ARG A 90 20.40 -12.58 11.76
C ARG A 90 19.44 -13.20 10.75
N GLN A 91 19.05 -14.45 10.96
CA GLN A 91 18.07 -15.12 10.11
C GLN A 91 16.69 -14.44 10.20
N GLU A 92 16.20 -14.11 11.40
CA GLU A 92 14.93 -13.41 11.60
C GLU A 92 14.93 -12.04 10.89
N GLN A 93 16.04 -11.31 10.99
CA GLN A 93 16.21 -10.03 10.31
C GLN A 93 16.22 -10.18 8.79
N SER A 94 17.00 -11.13 8.26
CA SER A 94 17.07 -11.38 6.82
C SER A 94 15.72 -11.84 6.25
N GLU A 95 15.00 -12.70 6.95
CA GLU A 95 13.66 -13.15 6.55
C GLU A 95 12.65 -11.99 6.56
N ALA A 96 12.74 -11.08 7.52
CA ALA A 96 11.90 -9.89 7.59
C ALA A 96 12.19 -8.91 6.44
N GLU A 97 13.46 -8.67 6.13
CA GLU A 97 13.87 -7.81 5.00
C GLU A 97 13.33 -8.32 3.67
N VAL A 98 13.51 -9.62 3.38
CA VAL A 98 12.94 -10.24 2.17
C VAL A 98 11.42 -10.07 2.11
N LEU A 99 10.75 -10.11 3.26
CA LEU A 99 9.30 -9.92 3.32
C LEU A 99 8.90 -8.48 3.03
N TRP A 100 9.67 -7.51 3.53
CA TRP A 100 9.46 -6.09 3.25
C TRP A 100 9.71 -5.78 1.78
N ASP A 101 10.79 -6.30 1.19
CA ASP A 101 11.07 -6.19 -0.25
C ASP A 101 9.93 -6.75 -1.09
N LEU A 102 9.37 -7.89 -0.68
CA LEU A 102 8.24 -8.50 -1.37
C LEU A 102 6.97 -7.64 -1.30
N LEU A 103 6.73 -6.98 -0.17
CA LEU A 103 5.63 -6.01 -0.02
C LEU A 103 5.85 -4.77 -0.89
N ASP A 104 7.09 -4.31 -1.04
CA ASP A 104 7.43 -3.20 -1.91
C ASP A 104 7.32 -3.59 -3.39
N VAL A 105 7.72 -4.80 -3.78
CA VAL A 105 7.49 -5.35 -5.12
C VAL A 105 5.99 -5.48 -5.39
N ARG A 106 5.18 -5.89 -4.41
CA ARG A 106 3.72 -5.87 -4.55
C ARG A 106 3.21 -4.46 -4.84
N LEU A 107 3.70 -3.41 -4.18
CA LEU A 107 3.32 -2.03 -4.50
C LEU A 107 3.68 -1.65 -5.95
N LEU A 108 4.81 -2.16 -6.46
CA LEU A 108 5.21 -1.97 -7.86
C LEU A 108 4.34 -2.79 -8.83
N LEU A 109 3.84 -3.95 -8.43
CA LEU A 109 2.94 -4.79 -9.25
C LEU A 109 1.48 -4.30 -9.19
N GLU A 110 1.06 -3.79 -8.04
CA GLU A 110 -0.15 -2.97 -7.83
C GLU A 110 -0.04 -1.59 -8.47
N TRP A 111 1.08 -1.30 -9.15
CA TRP A 111 1.22 -0.24 -10.12
C TRP A 111 0.95 -0.78 -11.54
N PRO A 112 -0.32 -1.04 -11.93
CA PRO A 112 -0.64 -0.79 -13.32
C PRO A 112 -0.39 0.71 -13.53
N ALA A 113 0.17 1.08 -14.69
CA ALA A 113 -0.07 2.40 -15.25
C ALA A 113 -1.52 2.77 -14.93
N ARG A 114 -1.70 3.72 -14.01
CA ARG A 114 -3.00 4.06 -13.40
C ARG A 114 -4.07 3.90 -14.48
N PRO A 115 -4.98 2.90 -14.42
CA PRO A 115 -6.20 3.03 -15.19
C PRO A 115 -6.75 4.33 -14.66
N ALA A 116 -6.85 5.34 -15.54
CA ALA A 116 -7.64 6.52 -15.23
C ALA A 116 -8.92 5.98 -14.56
N PRO A 117 -9.36 6.58 -13.44
CA PRO A 117 -10.54 6.07 -12.74
C PRO A 117 -11.56 5.73 -13.80
N ALA A 118 -12.10 4.51 -13.78
CA ALA A 118 -13.29 4.16 -14.51
C ALA A 118 -14.37 5.12 -13.97
N ARG A 119 -14.33 6.37 -14.46
CA ARG A 119 -15.46 7.25 -14.56
C ARG A 119 -16.40 6.37 -15.33
N GLY A 120 -17.38 5.77 -14.64
CA GLY A 120 -18.51 5.13 -15.29
C GLY A 120 -18.84 6.03 -16.46
N ALA A 121 -18.76 5.45 -17.68
CA ALA A 121 -18.63 6.18 -18.94
C ALA A 121 -19.30 7.53 -18.75
N PRO A 122 -18.54 8.65 -18.66
CA PRO A 122 -19.17 9.93 -18.41
C PRO A 122 -20.20 9.98 -19.52
N THR A 123 -21.49 10.07 -19.18
CA THR A 123 -22.52 10.39 -20.15
C THR A 123 -21.91 11.56 -20.90
N GLU A 124 -21.44 11.31 -22.11
CA GLU A 124 -20.49 12.20 -22.75
C GLU A 124 -21.35 13.35 -23.21
N LEU A 125 -21.60 14.29 -22.30
CA LEU A 125 -22.46 15.40 -22.59
C LEU A 125 -21.84 16.08 -23.81
N GLY A 126 -22.62 16.12 -24.89
CA GLY A 126 -22.20 16.80 -26.11
C GLY A 126 -21.80 18.23 -25.78
N VAL A 127 -21.00 18.88 -26.64
CA VAL A 127 -20.67 20.31 -26.43
C VAL A 127 -21.95 21.13 -26.25
N GLU A 128 -23.01 20.81 -26.99
CA GLU A 128 -24.35 21.40 -26.87
C GLU A 128 -25.00 21.19 -25.50
N GLU A 129 -24.86 20.00 -24.91
CA GLU A 129 -25.41 19.68 -23.59
C GLU A 129 -24.61 20.34 -22.45
N LEU A 130 -23.35 20.71 -22.71
CA LEU A 130 -22.50 21.47 -21.79
C LEU A 130 -22.76 22.99 -21.84
N MET A 131 -23.32 23.51 -22.93
CA MET A 131 -23.51 24.95 -23.12
C MET A 131 -24.42 25.62 -22.07
N PRO A 132 -25.55 25.05 -21.61
CA PRO A 132 -26.38 25.67 -20.57
C PRO A 132 -25.61 25.89 -19.26
N ALA A 133 -24.89 24.87 -18.80
CA ALA A 133 -24.06 24.95 -17.60
C ALA A 133 -22.89 25.92 -17.78
N ALA A 134 -22.23 25.89 -18.94
CA ALA A 134 -21.12 26.76 -19.25
C ALA A 134 -21.54 28.24 -19.35
N ARG A 135 -22.71 28.54 -19.93
CA ARG A 135 -23.28 29.91 -19.95
C ARG A 135 -23.53 30.41 -18.54
N HIS A 136 -24.17 29.58 -17.70
CA HIS A 136 -24.47 29.94 -16.32
C HIS A 136 -23.19 30.17 -15.49
N VAL A 137 -22.16 29.35 -15.64
CA VAL A 137 -20.83 29.60 -15.04
C VAL A 137 -20.24 30.91 -15.59
N SER A 138 -20.26 31.09 -16.91
CA SER A 138 -19.64 32.26 -17.55
C SER A 138 -20.28 33.58 -17.14
N ALA A 139 -21.59 33.59 -16.85
CA ALA A 139 -22.31 34.78 -16.40
C ALA A 139 -21.77 35.31 -15.06
N GLY A 140 -21.27 34.42 -14.20
CA GLY A 140 -20.61 34.79 -12.94
C GLY A 140 -19.13 35.14 -13.07
N LEU A 141 -18.53 35.03 -14.26
CA LEU A 141 -17.11 35.32 -14.49
C LEU A 141 -16.92 36.72 -15.08
N SER A 142 -16.13 37.55 -14.39
CA SER A 142 -15.72 38.89 -14.86
C SER A 142 -14.93 38.84 -16.17
N ARG A 143 -14.16 37.77 -16.38
CA ARG A 143 -13.43 37.49 -17.62
C ARG A 143 -13.54 36.01 -17.98
N LEU A 144 -13.91 35.74 -19.24
CA LEU A 144 -13.96 34.36 -19.74
C LEU A 144 -12.54 33.85 -19.98
N ASN A 145 -12.02 33.12 -19.00
CA ASN A 145 -10.75 32.42 -19.09
C ASN A 145 -10.96 30.91 -18.96
N ARG A 146 -9.95 30.15 -19.38
CA ARG A 146 -10.03 28.69 -19.44
C ARG A 146 -10.08 28.05 -18.06
N ASP A 147 -9.27 28.56 -17.14
CA ASP A 147 -9.10 27.92 -15.83
C ASP A 147 -10.28 28.21 -14.90
N ALA A 148 -10.84 29.42 -14.90
CA ALA A 148 -12.05 29.75 -14.13
C ALA A 148 -13.28 29.04 -14.70
N LEU A 149 -13.40 28.88 -16.03
CA LEU A 149 -14.47 28.07 -16.60
C LEU A 149 -14.32 26.59 -16.21
N ARG A 150 -13.10 26.05 -16.25
CA ARG A 150 -12.83 24.67 -15.80
C ARG A 150 -13.20 24.48 -14.34
N GLN A 151 -12.81 25.42 -13.48
CA GLN A 151 -13.09 25.36 -12.05
C GLN A 151 -14.60 25.48 -11.78
N GLY A 152 -15.29 26.45 -12.38
CA GLY A 152 -16.73 26.63 -12.16
C GLY A 152 -17.61 25.49 -12.69
N LEU A 153 -17.15 24.75 -13.71
CA LEU A 153 -17.77 23.50 -14.15
C LEU A 153 -17.49 22.35 -13.16
N ARG A 154 -16.26 22.28 -12.63
CA ARG A 154 -15.86 21.28 -11.63
C ARG A 154 -16.62 21.44 -10.32
N ASP A 155 -16.85 22.68 -9.87
CA ASP A 155 -17.63 22.98 -8.66
C ASP A 155 -19.09 22.50 -8.77
N ARG A 156 -19.58 22.31 -10.00
CA ARG A 156 -20.90 21.72 -10.32
C ARG A 156 -20.83 20.22 -10.64
N GLY A 157 -19.70 19.56 -10.34
CA GLY A 157 -19.48 18.14 -10.63
C GLY A 157 -19.17 17.81 -12.09
N ILE A 158 -19.11 18.80 -12.99
CA ILE A 158 -18.93 18.57 -14.44
C ILE A 158 -17.44 18.53 -14.77
N HIS A 159 -16.98 17.38 -15.25
CA HIS A 159 -15.57 17.14 -15.58
C HIS A 159 -15.39 17.09 -17.09
N VAL A 160 -14.82 18.16 -17.67
CA VAL A 160 -14.68 18.32 -19.12
C VAL A 160 -13.23 18.09 -19.56
N SER A 161 -13.02 17.42 -20.69
CA SER A 161 -11.69 17.24 -21.29
C SER A 161 -11.12 18.57 -21.82
N ASN A 162 -9.79 18.65 -21.94
CA ASN A 162 -9.12 19.85 -22.43
C ASN A 162 -9.53 20.27 -23.84
N HIS A 163 -9.83 19.31 -24.71
CA HIS A 163 -10.30 19.57 -26.06
C HIS A 163 -11.72 20.17 -26.06
N ARG A 164 -12.66 19.56 -25.33
CA ARG A 164 -14.05 20.03 -25.22
C ARG A 164 -14.17 21.38 -24.52
N LEU A 165 -13.36 21.62 -23.49
CA LEU A 165 -13.27 22.94 -22.86
C LEU A 165 -12.82 24.03 -23.86
N GLY A 166 -11.96 23.68 -24.81
CA GLY A 166 -11.58 24.57 -25.91
C GLY A 166 -12.75 24.92 -26.82
N MET A 167 -13.54 23.91 -27.22
CA MET A 167 -14.74 24.10 -28.04
C MET A 167 -15.79 24.97 -27.33
N VAL A 168 -16.11 24.67 -26.07
CA VAL A 168 -17.05 25.45 -25.25
C VAL A 168 -16.58 26.90 -25.12
N LEU A 169 -15.29 27.14 -24.86
CA LEU A 169 -14.74 28.49 -24.82
C LEU A 169 -14.85 29.23 -26.15
N GLN A 170 -14.64 28.53 -27.27
CA GLN A 170 -14.80 29.11 -28.60
C GLN A 170 -16.26 29.51 -28.86
N HIS A 171 -17.21 28.64 -28.52
CA HIS A 171 -18.65 28.94 -28.63
C HIS A 171 -19.06 30.13 -27.74
N LEU A 172 -18.66 30.14 -26.47
CA LEU A 172 -18.95 31.26 -25.56
C LEU A 172 -18.32 32.58 -26.01
N ARG A 173 -17.15 32.53 -26.68
CA ARG A 173 -16.53 33.72 -27.26
C ARG A 173 -17.27 34.20 -28.50
N ALA A 174 -17.73 33.28 -29.35
CA ALA A 174 -18.54 33.62 -30.51
C ALA A 174 -19.90 34.23 -30.10
N GLU A 175 -20.49 33.78 -28.98
CA GLU A 175 -21.71 34.37 -28.41
C GLU A 175 -21.48 35.78 -27.81
N ARG A 176 -20.28 36.04 -27.27
CA ARG A 176 -19.92 37.33 -26.66
C ARG A 176 -19.32 38.34 -27.64
N ALA A 177 -18.88 37.90 -28.82
CA ALA A 177 -18.42 38.80 -29.86
C ALA A 177 -19.63 39.59 -30.37
N PRO A 178 -19.64 40.93 -30.29
CA PRO A 178 -20.68 41.71 -30.93
C PRO A 178 -20.67 41.41 -32.43
N ARG A 179 -21.85 41.22 -33.02
CA ARG A 179 -22.01 41.36 -34.47
C ARG A 179 -21.66 42.77 -34.90
#